data_AF-A0A9W8GFR8-F1
#
_entry.id   AF-A0A9W8GFR8-F1
#
_cell.length_a   1.000
_cell.length_b   1.000
_cell.length_c   1.000
_cell.angle_alpha   90.00
_cell.angle_beta   90.00
_cell.angle_gamma   90.00
#
_symmetry.space_group_name_H-M   'P 1'
#
loop_
_entity.id
_entity.type
_entity.pdbx_description
1 polymer ?
#
loop_
_entity_poly.entity_id
_entity_poly.type
_entity_poly.pdbx_seq_one_letter_code
_entity_poly.pdbx_strand_id
1 'polypeptide(L)'
;MVTCSSTGLLLGRSVPTPRAAALSCRGDLAVATNWRGLYAKTSTELAVLHSQMPEVCELTESQNRQQPQGSGALSTVTAPLAGPSTFFPTELSTPMDDILGLMRQRARRGYNVDAGRNAQLTSDSALRDMWLWIRDADIRRNTGSYSIGYGSDVSFLGIYDVMRLRRKNLAHLYTLAPIEAGRARQEVSATTRLLGQRQLALSYLGWGLDGPIREQHVRTLETAREYAAAAAVSFVYGNHRRCLQSLELSPASDQKLLSFMFKAQLSDSALLTRSFAGEADSAPEDMYSSPYLQMIFAYLVTGSWHAVIRHMSGLPLSWRLALALRYFDDAQLMAYLVKTGRDAVRAGSMDGLMVTGISNPGRVLTQNYVDATADVQTAALITIFDPVTTLDDPAEHWIYSYRHLLNMWRMFTTRCLYDIAHASHRAARGMPRMSKIALDIAVHPADLRCQYCHQSLAVHPSTGAAAASQTPLPPQAQAHSSGSQTRLLNTFCPKCPNKLPRCIICRMTLGAPVVVNDQHAADITQ
;
A
#
# COMPACT_ATOMS: atom_id res chain seq x y z
N MET A 1 -25.44 60.82 -25.94
CA MET A 1 -25.79 60.58 -27.35
C MET A 1 -25.23 59.22 -27.74
N VAL A 2 -26.14 58.32 -28.13
CA VAL A 2 -25.96 57.06 -28.91
C VAL A 2 -25.28 55.86 -28.23
N THR A 3 -25.96 54.73 -28.41
CA THR A 3 -25.86 53.37 -27.87
C THR A 3 -25.22 52.37 -28.86
N CYS A 4 -24.60 51.28 -28.36
CA CYS A 4 -24.63 49.85 -28.83
C CYS A 4 -23.47 49.08 -28.17
N SER A 5 -23.66 48.00 -27.39
CA SER A 5 -24.00 46.60 -27.74
C SER A 5 -22.92 45.84 -28.52
N SER A 6 -22.33 44.82 -27.88
CA SER A 6 -22.20 43.40 -28.32
C SER A 6 -20.84 42.73 -28.00
N THR A 7 -20.92 41.66 -27.19
CA THR A 7 -20.16 40.38 -27.25
C THR A 7 -18.65 40.33 -27.56
N GLY A 8 -17.89 39.76 -26.61
CA GLY A 8 -16.52 39.29 -26.82
C GLY A 8 -15.99 38.50 -25.62
N LEU A 9 -16.47 37.27 -25.43
CA LEU A 9 -15.88 36.28 -24.52
C LEU A 9 -14.53 35.82 -25.09
N LEU A 10 -13.43 36.24 -24.47
CA LEU A 10 -12.11 35.64 -24.68
C LEU A 10 -11.68 34.91 -23.42
N LEU A 11 -11.65 33.58 -23.55
CA LEU A 11 -11.08 32.62 -22.61
C LEU A 11 -9.59 32.91 -22.39
N GLY A 12 -9.27 33.60 -21.30
CA GLY A 12 -7.92 33.67 -20.76
C GLY A 12 -7.58 32.38 -20.03
N ARG A 13 -6.70 31.56 -20.62
CA ARG A 13 -6.03 30.43 -19.96
C ARG A 13 -5.36 30.90 -18.67
N SER A 14 -5.91 30.53 -17.52
CA SER A 14 -5.23 30.66 -16.23
C SER A 14 -4.12 29.62 -16.13
N VAL A 15 -2.88 30.08 -16.17
CA VAL A 15 -1.68 29.31 -15.80
C VAL A 15 -1.77 28.96 -14.31
N PRO A 16 -1.69 27.68 -13.88
CA PRO A 16 -1.61 27.38 -12.47
C PRO A 16 -0.20 27.69 -11.94
N THR A 17 -0.12 28.62 -10.99
CA THR A 17 1.04 28.89 -10.15
C THR A 17 1.43 27.65 -9.33
N PRO A 18 2.72 27.27 -9.24
CA PRO A 18 3.15 26.21 -8.33
C PRO A 18 3.61 26.79 -6.97
N ARG A 19 3.58 25.91 -5.96
CA ARG A 19 4.23 25.97 -4.62
C ARG A 19 3.35 26.44 -3.45
N ALA A 20 2.72 25.46 -2.79
CA ALA A 20 2.50 25.56 -1.35
C ALA A 20 3.79 25.10 -0.64
N ALA A 21 4.51 26.04 -0.02
CA ALA A 21 5.55 25.75 0.94
C ALA A 21 4.96 26.01 2.34
N ALA A 22 4.97 25.01 3.22
CA ALA A 22 4.55 25.17 4.60
C ALA A 22 5.76 25.47 5.48
N LEU A 23 5.73 26.59 6.20
CA LEU A 23 6.76 26.99 7.16
C LEU A 23 6.57 26.24 8.49
N SER A 24 7.59 25.50 8.93
CA SER A 24 7.70 24.96 10.28
C SER A 24 8.48 25.94 11.18
N CYS A 25 8.04 26.12 12.42
CA CYS A 25 8.60 27.07 13.41
C CYS A 25 9.94 26.64 14.06
N ARG A 26 10.66 25.70 13.45
CA ARG A 26 12.11 25.56 13.60
C ARG A 26 12.66 25.52 12.19
N GLY A 27 13.60 26.42 11.88
CA GLY A 27 14.11 26.72 10.55
C GLY A 27 14.88 25.58 9.84
N ASP A 28 14.37 24.35 9.91
CA ASP A 28 14.78 23.25 9.05
C ASP A 28 13.80 23.21 7.88
N LEU A 29 14.31 23.62 6.73
CA LEU A 29 13.65 23.55 5.44
C LEU A 29 13.32 22.08 5.13
N ALA A 30 12.10 21.61 5.42
CA ALA A 30 11.57 20.41 4.80
C ALA A 30 11.14 20.76 3.38
N VAL A 31 12.12 21.01 2.52
CA VAL A 31 11.90 20.97 1.08
C VAL A 31 11.79 19.50 0.73
N ALA A 32 10.62 19.08 0.29
CA ALA A 32 10.54 17.97 -0.66
C ALA A 32 11.41 18.37 -1.85
N THR A 33 12.69 18.01 -1.81
CA THR A 33 13.62 18.28 -2.89
C THR A 33 13.08 17.56 -4.10
N ASN A 34 12.84 18.31 -5.17
CA ASN A 34 12.61 17.76 -6.50
C ASN A 34 13.78 16.83 -6.85
N TRP A 35 13.63 15.53 -6.61
CA TRP A 35 14.68 14.52 -6.87
C TRP A 35 14.79 14.12 -8.35
N ARG A 36 14.25 14.94 -9.26
CA ARG A 36 14.48 14.79 -10.72
C ARG A 36 15.97 14.83 -11.10
N GLY A 37 16.86 15.32 -10.22
CA GLY A 37 18.29 15.51 -10.50
C GLY A 37 19.22 14.31 -10.22
N LEU A 38 18.74 13.18 -9.69
CA LEU A 38 19.60 12.00 -9.40
C LEU A 38 19.38 10.81 -10.35
N TYR A 39 18.44 10.89 -11.28
CA TYR A 39 18.14 9.83 -12.25
C TYR A 39 18.83 10.02 -13.61
N ALA A 40 20.06 10.52 -13.60
CA ALA A 40 20.93 10.52 -14.78
C ALA A 40 22.20 9.72 -14.47
N LYS A 41 22.05 8.39 -14.29
CA LYS A 41 23.06 7.33 -14.53
C LYS A 41 22.74 6.08 -13.69
N THR A 42 21.88 5.21 -14.22
CA THR A 42 21.93 3.75 -14.00
C THR A 42 21.26 3.06 -15.19
N SER A 43 21.80 3.34 -16.39
CA SER A 43 21.45 2.66 -17.63
C SER A 43 22.23 1.35 -17.73
N THR A 44 21.57 0.23 -17.45
CA THR A 44 21.78 -1.04 -18.17
C THR A 44 20.67 -2.07 -17.89
N GLU A 45 19.95 -2.00 -16.76
CA GLU A 45 18.83 -2.92 -16.47
C GLU A 45 17.43 -2.35 -16.79
N LEU A 46 17.31 -1.03 -16.95
CA LEU A 46 16.10 -0.35 -17.46
C LEU A 46 15.79 -0.65 -18.95
N ALA A 47 16.78 -1.15 -19.70
CA ALA A 47 16.67 -1.39 -21.15
C ALA A 47 15.74 -2.57 -21.51
N VAL A 48 15.51 -3.51 -20.59
CA VAL A 48 14.70 -4.71 -20.86
C VAL A 48 13.19 -4.40 -20.83
N LEU A 49 12.77 -3.35 -20.13
CA LEU A 49 11.38 -2.87 -20.10
C LEU A 49 11.11 -1.75 -21.13
N HIS A 50 12.12 -0.95 -21.49
CA HIS A 50 12.00 0.05 -22.56
C HIS A 50 11.92 -0.57 -23.97
N SER A 51 12.48 -1.77 -24.19
CA SER A 51 12.52 -2.40 -25.52
C SER A 51 11.19 -3.02 -26.01
N GLN A 52 10.15 -3.06 -25.18
CA GLN A 52 8.85 -3.68 -25.53
C GLN A 52 7.70 -2.67 -25.76
N MET A 53 8.04 -1.40 -25.97
CA MET A 53 7.07 -0.30 -26.11
C MET A 53 7.65 0.79 -27.04
N PRO A 54 7.05 1.08 -28.22
CA PRO A 54 7.55 2.15 -29.07
C PRO A 54 7.23 3.53 -28.48
N GLU A 55 8.26 4.39 -28.38
CA GLU A 55 8.21 5.80 -27.98
C GLU A 55 7.85 6.73 -29.15
N VAL A 56 7.22 7.88 -28.82
CA VAL A 56 7.22 9.08 -29.67
C VAL A 56 7.47 10.33 -28.80
N CYS A 57 8.61 10.97 -29.11
CA CYS A 57 9.03 12.39 -29.04
C CYS A 57 9.21 13.15 -27.72
N GLU A 58 10.49 13.39 -27.44
CA GLU A 58 11.10 14.58 -26.83
C GLU A 58 10.73 15.87 -27.57
N LEU A 59 10.57 16.99 -26.84
CA LEU A 59 11.02 18.32 -27.31
C LEU A 59 11.26 19.29 -26.13
N THR A 60 12.47 19.85 -26.17
CA THR A 60 12.93 21.19 -25.73
C THR A 60 13.27 21.46 -24.25
N GLU A 61 14.57 21.36 -23.96
CA GLU A 61 15.31 22.34 -23.17
C GLU A 61 15.52 23.64 -23.99
N SER A 62 15.36 24.82 -23.36
CA SER A 62 16.27 25.97 -23.54
C SER A 62 15.89 27.20 -22.69
N GLN A 63 16.93 27.74 -22.04
CA GLN A 63 17.10 29.12 -21.55
C GLN A 63 16.21 29.54 -20.35
N ASN A 64 16.73 30.09 -19.25
CA ASN A 64 17.48 31.35 -19.21
C ASN A 64 18.18 31.56 -17.85
N ARG A 65 19.31 32.26 -17.88
CA ARG A 65 20.28 32.45 -16.80
C ARG A 65 20.30 33.94 -16.46
N GLN A 66 19.70 34.37 -15.34
CA GLN A 66 19.89 35.74 -14.83
C GLN A 66 19.90 35.77 -13.30
N GLN A 67 21.01 36.28 -12.75
CA GLN A 67 21.15 36.76 -11.37
C GLN A 67 20.39 38.08 -11.20
N PRO A 68 20.06 38.45 -9.94
CA PRO A 68 20.11 39.87 -9.58
C PRO A 68 21.03 40.12 -8.37
N GLN A 69 21.95 41.07 -8.55
CA GLN A 69 22.51 41.89 -7.47
C GLN A 69 21.47 42.95 -7.08
N GLY A 70 21.39 43.29 -5.79
CA GLY A 70 20.51 44.35 -5.31
C GLY A 70 20.73 44.65 -3.83
N SER A 71 21.53 45.68 -3.57
CA SER A 71 21.82 46.34 -2.30
C SER A 71 20.59 46.97 -1.63
N GLY A 72 20.50 46.90 -0.30
CA GLY A 72 19.48 47.65 0.45
C GLY A 72 19.62 47.54 1.98
N ALA A 73 20.40 48.46 2.55
CA ALA A 73 20.42 49.03 3.90
C ALA A 73 19.95 48.22 5.14
N LEU A 74 20.90 48.05 6.07
CA LEU A 74 20.66 47.81 7.50
C LEU A 74 19.89 48.98 8.13
N SER A 75 18.85 48.65 8.91
CA SER A 75 18.41 49.48 10.03
C SER A 75 18.25 48.61 11.27
N THR A 76 19.16 48.82 12.20
CA THR A 76 19.18 48.31 13.57
C THR A 76 18.06 48.94 14.37
N VAL A 77 17.15 48.12 14.92
CA VAL A 77 16.30 48.50 16.05
C VAL A 77 16.53 47.50 17.17
N THR A 78 17.18 47.98 18.22
CA THR A 78 17.43 47.32 19.50
C THR A 78 16.13 47.21 20.30
N ALA A 79 15.78 46.00 20.74
CA ALA A 79 14.76 45.73 21.76
C ALA A 79 15.27 44.67 22.75
N PRO A 80 14.89 44.76 24.04
CA PRO A 80 15.69 44.25 25.16
C PRO A 80 15.58 42.73 25.38
N LEU A 81 16.64 42.17 25.94
CA LEU A 81 16.75 40.79 26.42
C LEU A 81 15.70 40.50 27.50
N ALA A 82 14.64 39.78 27.15
CA ALA A 82 13.76 39.09 28.09
C ALA A 82 14.11 37.59 28.09
N GLY A 83 14.27 37.00 29.28
CA GLY A 83 14.73 35.63 29.50
C GLY A 83 13.84 34.53 28.90
N PRO A 84 14.26 33.26 28.95
CA PRO A 84 13.58 32.15 28.28
C PRO A 84 12.29 31.81 29.03
N SER A 85 11.19 32.48 28.68
CA SER A 85 9.87 31.99 29.01
C SER A 85 9.59 30.75 28.16
N THR A 86 9.31 29.65 28.84
CA THR A 86 8.94 28.36 28.28
C THR A 86 7.63 28.50 27.50
N PHE A 87 7.72 28.90 26.23
CA PHE A 87 6.66 28.68 25.25
C PHE A 87 6.68 27.21 24.87
N PHE A 88 5.90 26.39 25.58
CA PHE A 88 5.40 25.15 25.01
C PHE A 88 4.37 25.54 23.95
N PRO A 89 4.58 25.25 22.64
CA PRO A 89 3.52 25.43 21.67
C PRO A 89 2.42 24.43 22.03
N THR A 90 1.30 24.96 22.52
CA THR A 90 0.02 24.28 22.56
C THR A 90 -0.23 23.70 21.17
N GLU A 91 -0.71 22.45 21.09
CA GLU A 91 -0.86 21.69 19.84
C GLU A 91 -1.28 22.59 18.67
N LEU A 92 -0.36 22.83 17.72
CA LEU A 92 -0.72 23.43 16.45
C LEU A 92 -1.78 22.52 15.84
N SER A 93 -3.03 22.97 15.81
CA SER A 93 -4.08 22.35 15.03
C SER A 93 -3.72 22.52 13.57
N THR A 94 -2.98 21.55 13.02
CA THR A 94 -2.87 21.36 11.58
C THR A 94 -4.29 21.33 11.04
N PRO A 95 -4.65 22.16 10.05
CA PRO A 95 -5.94 22.08 9.39
C PRO A 95 -6.21 20.61 9.03
N MET A 96 -7.39 20.10 9.36
CA MET A 96 -7.78 18.70 9.11
C MET A 96 -7.73 18.33 7.61
N ASP A 97 -7.59 19.33 6.73
CA ASP A 97 -7.67 19.19 5.28
C ASP A 97 -6.31 18.98 4.58
N ASP A 98 -5.18 19.01 5.30
CA ASP A 98 -3.85 18.71 4.74
C ASP A 98 -3.47 17.24 4.95
N ILE A 99 -2.67 16.68 4.05
CA ILE A 99 -2.24 15.27 4.07
C ILE A 99 -1.52 14.90 5.35
N LEU A 100 -0.72 15.80 5.95
CA LEU A 100 -0.08 15.57 7.25
C LEU A 100 -1.13 15.38 8.36
N GLY A 101 -2.18 16.20 8.34
CA GLY A 101 -3.31 16.09 9.27
C GLY A 101 -4.07 14.78 9.08
N LEU A 102 -4.36 14.43 7.83
CA LEU A 102 -5.01 13.17 7.46
C LEU A 102 -4.18 11.95 7.90
N MET A 103 -2.88 11.92 7.63
CA MET A 103 -1.99 10.82 8.05
C MET A 103 -1.95 10.67 9.57
N ARG A 104 -1.86 11.78 10.31
CA ARG A 104 -1.90 11.77 11.78
C ARG A 104 -3.25 11.27 12.31
N GLN A 105 -4.36 11.69 11.70
CA GLN A 105 -5.70 11.25 12.07
C GLN A 105 -5.91 9.75 11.79
N ARG A 106 -5.49 9.28 10.61
CA ARG A 106 -5.49 7.87 10.22
C ARG A 106 -4.70 7.04 11.24
N ALA A 107 -3.47 7.45 11.57
CA ALA A 107 -2.64 6.77 12.56
C ALA A 107 -3.33 6.69 13.93
N ARG A 108 -4.01 7.77 14.37
CA ARG A 108 -4.75 7.82 15.65
C ARG A 108 -5.95 6.85 15.66
N ARG A 109 -6.58 6.64 14.51
CA ARG A 109 -7.73 5.73 14.34
C ARG A 109 -7.33 4.27 14.11
N GLY A 110 -6.03 3.98 14.06
CA GLY A 110 -5.48 2.64 13.91
C GLY A 110 -5.09 2.26 12.48
N TYR A 111 -4.86 3.23 11.59
CA TYR A 111 -4.31 2.98 10.26
C TYR A 111 -2.85 2.55 10.39
N ASN A 112 -2.61 1.23 10.35
CA ASN A 112 -1.34 0.61 10.68
C ASN A 112 -1.23 -0.76 9.97
N VAL A 113 -0.76 -1.81 10.65
CA VAL A 113 -0.48 -3.13 10.07
C VAL A 113 -1.71 -3.84 9.50
N ASP A 114 -2.90 -3.64 10.08
CA ASP A 114 -4.12 -4.32 9.66
C ASP A 114 -4.72 -3.69 8.39
N ALA A 115 -4.52 -4.37 7.26
CA ALA A 115 -5.04 -3.96 5.96
C ALA A 115 -6.59 -3.86 5.93
N GLY A 116 -7.30 -4.77 6.62
CA GLY A 116 -8.75 -4.73 6.71
C GLY A 116 -9.24 -3.50 7.47
N ARG A 117 -8.56 -3.14 8.56
CA ARG A 117 -8.81 -1.90 9.30
C ARG A 117 -8.49 -0.67 8.45
N ASN A 118 -7.40 -0.68 7.69
CA ASN A 118 -7.00 0.42 6.83
C ASN A 118 -8.06 0.71 5.74
N ALA A 119 -8.63 -0.34 5.14
CA ALA A 119 -9.73 -0.20 4.18
C ALA A 119 -10.94 0.54 4.78
N GLN A 120 -11.33 0.22 6.02
CA GLN A 120 -12.46 0.88 6.71
C GLN A 120 -12.19 2.35 7.03
N LEU A 121 -10.93 2.74 7.21
CA LEU A 121 -10.52 4.09 7.58
C LEU A 121 -10.33 5.01 6.37
N THR A 122 -10.48 4.47 5.16
CA THR A 122 -10.17 5.15 3.91
C THR A 122 -11.44 5.57 3.17
N SER A 123 -11.56 6.86 2.89
CA SER A 123 -12.64 7.42 2.07
C SER A 123 -12.44 7.15 0.58
N ASP A 124 -11.21 7.27 0.08
CA ASP A 124 -10.82 7.01 -1.30
C ASP A 124 -11.12 5.55 -1.70
N SER A 125 -11.84 5.36 -2.81
CA SER A 125 -12.23 4.04 -3.28
C SER A 125 -11.04 3.20 -3.78
N ALA A 126 -10.09 3.80 -4.49
CA ALA A 126 -8.93 3.09 -5.02
C ALA A 126 -8.02 2.61 -3.88
N LEU A 127 -7.81 3.46 -2.88
CA LEU A 127 -7.01 3.11 -1.72
C LEU A 127 -7.72 2.04 -0.85
N ARG A 128 -9.05 2.12 -0.70
CA ARG A 128 -9.86 1.10 -0.02
C ARG A 128 -9.75 -0.26 -0.72
N ASP A 129 -9.95 -0.28 -2.03
CA ASP A 129 -9.90 -1.49 -2.84
C ASP A 129 -8.51 -2.14 -2.83
N MET A 130 -7.46 -1.33 -2.88
CA MET A 130 -6.07 -1.78 -2.70
C MET A 130 -5.87 -2.47 -1.34
N TRP A 131 -6.35 -1.87 -0.24
CA TRP A 131 -6.22 -2.47 1.08
C TRP A 131 -7.01 -3.77 1.24
N LEU A 132 -8.19 -3.87 0.64
CA LEU A 132 -8.96 -5.11 0.61
C LEU A 132 -8.18 -6.20 -0.15
N TRP A 133 -7.54 -5.85 -1.26
CA TRP A 133 -6.69 -6.79 -2.00
C TRP A 133 -5.45 -7.23 -1.21
N ILE A 134 -4.77 -6.31 -0.50
CA ILE A 134 -3.65 -6.65 0.40
C ILE A 134 -4.10 -7.54 1.54
N ARG A 135 -5.26 -7.24 2.17
CA ARG A 135 -5.85 -8.08 3.22
C ARG A 135 -6.05 -9.49 2.73
N ASP A 136 -6.64 -9.66 1.54
CA ASP A 136 -6.91 -10.98 0.99
C ASP A 136 -5.62 -11.70 0.62
N ALA A 137 -4.60 -10.98 0.14
CA ALA A 137 -3.26 -11.52 -0.08
C ALA A 137 -2.58 -11.98 1.22
N ASP A 138 -2.72 -11.22 2.31
CA ASP A 138 -2.16 -11.58 3.61
C ASP A 138 -2.83 -12.82 4.21
N ILE A 139 -4.16 -12.91 4.10
CA ILE A 139 -4.92 -14.11 4.48
C ILE A 139 -4.39 -15.32 3.70
N ARG A 140 -4.25 -15.21 2.37
CA ARG A 140 -3.72 -16.27 1.49
C ARG A 140 -2.33 -16.74 1.88
N ARG A 141 -1.46 -15.81 2.28
CA ARG A 141 -0.11 -16.11 2.76
C ARG A 141 -0.17 -16.87 4.08
N ASN A 142 -0.95 -16.39 5.05
CA ASN A 142 -1.01 -16.96 6.40
C ASN A 142 -1.67 -18.35 6.43
N THR A 143 -2.56 -18.66 5.49
CA THR A 143 -3.11 -20.03 5.34
C THR A 143 -2.15 -20.98 4.62
N GLY A 144 -1.03 -20.49 4.08
CA GLY A 144 -0.10 -21.28 3.26
C GLY A 144 -0.66 -21.70 1.90
N SER A 145 -1.84 -21.20 1.52
CA SER A 145 -2.59 -21.67 0.35
C SER A 145 -1.93 -21.32 -0.99
N TYR A 146 -1.01 -20.36 -1.00
CA TYR A 146 -0.42 -19.79 -2.21
C TYR A 146 1.11 -19.76 -2.20
N SER A 147 1.73 -20.76 -1.57
CA SER A 147 3.18 -20.97 -1.63
C SER A 147 3.54 -21.94 -2.76
N ILE A 148 4.43 -21.53 -3.68
CA ILE A 148 4.98 -22.46 -4.68
C ILE A 148 6.12 -23.25 -4.01
N GLY A 149 6.21 -24.55 -4.27
CA GLY A 149 7.37 -25.36 -3.88
C GLY A 149 8.67 -24.63 -4.17
N TYR A 150 9.66 -24.75 -3.27
CA TYR A 150 10.86 -23.90 -3.15
C TYR A 150 10.70 -22.58 -2.35
N GLY A 151 9.58 -22.37 -1.66
CA GLY A 151 9.44 -21.28 -0.67
C GLY A 151 9.21 -19.89 -1.26
N SER A 152 8.83 -19.80 -2.54
CA SER A 152 8.46 -18.53 -3.17
C SER A 152 6.98 -18.22 -2.91
N ASP A 153 6.72 -17.21 -2.08
CA ASP A 153 5.39 -16.66 -1.80
C ASP A 153 4.87 -15.88 -3.02
N VAL A 154 3.73 -16.30 -3.57
CA VAL A 154 3.07 -15.60 -4.68
C VAL A 154 1.82 -14.83 -4.30
N SER A 155 1.49 -14.77 -3.00
CA SER A 155 0.22 -14.24 -2.51
C SER A 155 -0.07 -12.79 -2.92
N PHE A 156 1.01 -12.01 -3.13
CA PHE A 156 0.98 -10.60 -3.51
C PHE A 156 1.37 -10.33 -4.97
N LEU A 157 1.40 -11.35 -5.82
CA LEU A 157 1.56 -11.15 -7.27
C LEU A 157 0.36 -10.39 -7.85
N GLY A 158 0.66 -9.49 -8.79
CA GLY A 158 -0.36 -8.84 -9.59
C GLY A 158 -0.94 -9.79 -10.63
N ILE A 159 -2.16 -9.49 -11.10
CA ILE A 159 -2.84 -10.30 -12.12
C ILE A 159 -1.99 -10.47 -13.38
N TYR A 160 -1.23 -9.46 -13.76
CA TYR A 160 -0.34 -9.55 -14.91
C TYR A 160 0.67 -10.69 -14.78
N ASP A 161 1.27 -10.85 -13.60
CA ASP A 161 2.24 -11.92 -13.33
C ASP A 161 1.54 -13.27 -13.09
N VAL A 162 0.38 -13.27 -12.43
CA VAL A 162 -0.47 -14.47 -12.27
C VAL A 162 -0.80 -15.08 -13.63
N MET A 163 -1.17 -14.24 -14.61
CA MET A 163 -1.44 -14.68 -15.99
C MET A 163 -0.23 -15.28 -16.72
N ARG A 164 0.99 -14.99 -16.24
CA ARG A 164 2.25 -15.48 -16.81
C ARG A 164 2.84 -16.67 -16.04
N LEU A 165 2.17 -17.13 -14.98
CA LEU A 165 2.61 -18.31 -14.24
C LEU A 165 2.67 -19.55 -15.13
N ARG A 166 3.76 -20.30 -15.01
CA ARG A 166 3.94 -21.58 -15.70
C ARG A 166 2.98 -22.63 -15.14
N ARG A 167 2.49 -23.53 -15.99
CA ARG A 167 1.55 -24.60 -15.58
C ARG A 167 2.04 -25.46 -14.41
N LYS A 168 3.33 -25.75 -14.34
CA LYS A 168 3.93 -26.51 -13.23
C LYS A 168 3.74 -25.80 -11.88
N ASN A 169 3.81 -24.48 -11.88
CA ASN A 169 3.63 -23.66 -10.67
C ASN A 169 2.15 -23.61 -10.24
N LEU A 170 1.22 -23.63 -11.20
CA LEU A 170 -0.22 -23.64 -10.93
C LEU A 170 -0.66 -24.92 -10.22
N ALA A 171 -0.13 -26.08 -10.62
CA ALA A 171 -0.52 -27.37 -10.06
C ALA A 171 -0.34 -27.42 -8.53
N HIS A 172 0.71 -26.77 -8.01
CA HIS A 172 0.97 -26.67 -6.57
C HIS A 172 0.01 -25.72 -5.84
N LEU A 173 -0.49 -24.68 -6.52
CA LEU A 173 -1.43 -23.71 -5.94
C LEU A 173 -2.86 -24.27 -5.89
N TYR A 174 -3.23 -25.12 -6.86
CA TYR A 174 -4.54 -25.79 -6.89
C TYR A 174 -4.72 -26.85 -5.80
N THR A 175 -3.64 -27.47 -5.33
CA THR A 175 -3.69 -28.44 -4.23
C THR A 175 -3.95 -27.81 -2.85
N LEU A 176 -3.85 -26.49 -2.73
CA LEU A 176 -3.86 -25.77 -1.44
C LEU A 176 -4.94 -24.68 -1.32
N ALA A 177 -5.56 -24.29 -2.43
CA ALA A 177 -6.81 -23.55 -2.39
C ALA A 177 -7.97 -24.54 -2.13
N PRO A 178 -8.96 -24.23 -1.28
CA PRO A 178 -10.19 -25.01 -1.16
C PRO A 178 -11.07 -24.78 -2.40
N ILE A 179 -10.50 -25.03 -3.58
CA ILE A 179 -11.24 -25.24 -4.80
C ILE A 179 -11.33 -26.75 -4.87
N GLU A 180 -12.48 -27.29 -4.50
CA GLU A 180 -12.90 -28.62 -4.90
C GLU A 180 -12.96 -28.64 -6.44
N ALA A 181 -11.79 -28.77 -7.06
CA ALA A 181 -11.53 -28.71 -8.49
C ALA A 181 -12.00 -30.00 -9.19
N GLY A 182 -13.20 -30.47 -8.83
CA GLY A 182 -13.84 -31.63 -9.41
C GLY A 182 -15.00 -31.30 -10.34
N ARG A 183 -15.77 -30.20 -10.13
CA ARG A 183 -17.06 -30.03 -10.84
C ARG A 183 -17.54 -28.59 -11.15
N ALA A 184 -16.77 -27.54 -10.90
CA ALA A 184 -17.16 -26.19 -11.35
C ALA A 184 -16.82 -26.00 -12.85
N ARG A 185 -17.64 -26.58 -13.73
CA ARG A 185 -17.58 -26.31 -15.18
C ARG A 185 -17.91 -24.84 -15.44
N GLN A 186 -16.91 -24.14 -15.99
CA GLN A 186 -17.01 -22.91 -16.80
C GLN A 186 -17.51 -21.62 -16.12
N GLU A 187 -16.62 -20.99 -15.35
CA GLU A 187 -16.75 -19.58 -14.97
C GLU A 187 -16.16 -18.59 -15.99
N VAL A 188 -15.21 -19.05 -16.82
CA VAL A 188 -14.62 -18.25 -17.89
C VAL A 188 -15.38 -18.55 -19.18
N SER A 189 -16.04 -17.55 -19.73
CA SER A 189 -16.81 -17.68 -20.98
C SER A 189 -15.94 -17.58 -22.23
N ALA A 190 -14.78 -16.92 -22.14
CA ALA A 190 -13.85 -16.79 -23.25
C ALA A 190 -13.15 -18.12 -23.61
N THR A 191 -12.86 -18.31 -24.89
CA THR A 191 -11.99 -19.39 -25.37
C THR A 191 -10.55 -19.10 -24.97
N THR A 192 -9.96 -19.96 -24.14
CA THR A 192 -8.63 -19.70 -23.54
C THR A 192 -7.80 -20.97 -23.40
N ARG A 193 -6.47 -20.85 -23.54
CA ARG A 193 -5.50 -21.91 -23.20
C ARG A 193 -4.94 -21.76 -21.78
N LEU A 194 -5.36 -20.71 -21.09
CA LEU A 194 -4.87 -20.22 -19.80
C LEU A 194 -5.97 -20.26 -18.73
N LEU A 195 -6.89 -21.24 -18.82
CA LEU A 195 -8.03 -21.35 -17.91
C LEU A 195 -7.60 -21.35 -16.43
N GLY A 196 -6.51 -22.06 -16.12
CA GLY A 196 -6.02 -22.13 -14.74
C GLY A 196 -5.52 -20.77 -14.24
N GLN A 197 -4.72 -20.08 -15.05
CA GLN A 197 -4.25 -18.74 -14.71
C GLN A 197 -5.43 -17.75 -14.50
N ARG A 198 -6.47 -17.85 -15.32
CA ARG A 198 -7.65 -16.98 -15.20
C ARG A 198 -8.47 -17.25 -13.95
N GLN A 199 -8.69 -18.53 -13.61
CA GLN A 199 -9.39 -18.90 -12.37
C GLN A 199 -8.61 -18.43 -11.15
N LEU A 200 -7.29 -18.57 -11.18
CA LEU A 200 -6.42 -18.04 -10.13
C LEU A 200 -6.47 -16.50 -10.05
N ALA A 201 -6.42 -15.81 -11.18
CA ALA A 201 -6.55 -14.35 -11.21
C ALA A 201 -7.91 -13.86 -10.70
N LEU A 202 -8.99 -14.58 -11.03
CA LEU A 202 -10.33 -14.30 -10.50
C LEU A 202 -10.39 -14.52 -8.99
N SER A 203 -9.75 -15.58 -8.45
CA SER A 203 -9.69 -15.79 -7.01
C SER A 203 -8.89 -14.70 -6.29
N TYR A 204 -7.83 -14.18 -6.90
CA TYR A 204 -7.05 -13.05 -6.37
C TYR A 204 -7.86 -11.77 -6.22
N LEU A 205 -8.86 -11.57 -7.09
CA LEU A 205 -9.79 -10.45 -7.04
C LEU A 205 -11.02 -10.70 -6.15
N GLY A 206 -11.19 -11.89 -5.58
CA GLY A 206 -12.42 -12.27 -4.87
C GLY A 206 -13.59 -12.65 -5.79
N TRP A 207 -13.33 -12.89 -7.07
CA TRP A 207 -14.31 -13.26 -8.10
C TRP A 207 -14.28 -14.74 -8.47
N GLY A 208 -13.57 -15.60 -7.75
CA GLY A 208 -13.58 -17.04 -7.94
C GLY A 208 -14.63 -17.73 -7.06
N LEU A 209 -15.90 -17.31 -7.17
CA LEU A 209 -16.96 -17.76 -6.26
C LEU A 209 -17.80 -18.89 -6.87
N ASP A 210 -17.79 -20.04 -6.19
CA ASP A 210 -18.67 -21.16 -6.49
C ASP A 210 -20.14 -20.77 -6.42
N GLY A 211 -21.00 -21.51 -7.13
CA GLY A 211 -22.45 -21.23 -7.24
C GLY A 211 -23.16 -20.91 -5.91
N PRO A 212 -23.02 -21.75 -4.86
CA PRO A 212 -23.65 -21.50 -3.56
C PRO A 212 -23.10 -20.27 -2.83
N ILE A 213 -21.77 -20.10 -2.82
CA ILE A 213 -21.10 -18.98 -2.17
C ILE A 213 -21.48 -17.67 -2.87
N ARG A 214 -21.53 -17.69 -4.21
CA ARG A 214 -22.00 -16.58 -5.03
C ARG A 214 -23.44 -16.21 -4.72
N GLU A 215 -24.35 -17.18 -4.64
CA GLU A 215 -25.76 -16.91 -4.31
C GLU A 215 -25.90 -16.33 -2.91
N GLN A 216 -25.12 -16.82 -1.94
CA GLN A 216 -25.07 -16.25 -0.61
C GLN A 216 -24.57 -14.80 -0.64
N HIS A 217 -23.53 -14.51 -1.41
CA HIS A 217 -23.02 -13.14 -1.59
C HIS A 217 -24.06 -12.20 -2.19
N VAL A 218 -24.78 -12.63 -3.24
CA VAL A 218 -25.89 -11.85 -3.85
C VAL A 218 -26.97 -11.56 -2.81
N ARG A 219 -27.35 -12.55 -1.98
CA ARG A 219 -28.33 -12.35 -0.90
C ARG A 219 -27.84 -11.38 0.16
N THR A 220 -26.57 -11.43 0.53
CA THR A 220 -25.98 -10.46 1.47
C THR A 220 -26.10 -9.03 0.94
N LEU A 221 -25.80 -8.81 -0.33
CA LEU A 221 -25.98 -7.48 -0.98
C LEU A 221 -27.45 -7.04 -0.95
N GLU A 222 -28.38 -7.95 -1.24
CA GLU A 222 -29.83 -7.64 -1.17
C GLU A 222 -30.29 -7.30 0.24
N THR A 223 -29.79 -8.01 1.27
CA THR A 223 -30.10 -7.69 2.68
C THR A 223 -29.52 -6.34 3.10
N ALA A 224 -28.38 -5.94 2.52
CA ALA A 224 -27.80 -4.61 2.68
C ALA A 224 -28.51 -3.52 1.85
N ARG A 225 -29.55 -3.88 1.08
CA ARG A 225 -30.28 -3.02 0.12
C ARG A 225 -29.43 -2.53 -1.06
N GLU A 226 -28.32 -3.21 -1.36
CA GLU A 226 -27.46 -2.96 -2.52
C GLU A 226 -27.90 -3.75 -3.75
N TYR A 227 -29.16 -3.57 -4.16
CA TYR A 227 -29.78 -4.33 -5.25
C TYR A 227 -29.08 -4.16 -6.61
N ALA A 228 -28.55 -2.98 -6.91
CA ALA A 228 -27.80 -2.72 -8.14
C ALA A 228 -26.52 -3.58 -8.25
N ALA A 229 -25.77 -3.67 -7.15
CA ALA A 229 -24.58 -4.52 -7.08
C ALA A 229 -24.96 -6.01 -7.15
N ALA A 230 -26.01 -6.43 -6.43
CA ALA A 230 -26.52 -7.81 -6.46
C ALA A 230 -26.93 -8.26 -7.86
N ALA A 231 -27.65 -7.40 -8.59
CA ALA A 231 -28.04 -7.61 -9.98
C ALA A 231 -26.80 -7.72 -10.89
N ALA A 232 -25.86 -6.80 -10.75
CA ALA A 232 -24.65 -6.78 -11.56
C ALA A 232 -23.75 -7.99 -11.34
N VAL A 233 -23.56 -8.45 -10.09
CA VAL A 233 -22.87 -9.72 -9.82
C VAL A 233 -23.56 -10.86 -10.57
N SER A 234 -24.88 -11.01 -10.41
CA SER A 234 -25.63 -12.08 -11.09
C SER A 234 -25.50 -12.02 -12.62
N PHE A 235 -25.51 -10.81 -13.17
CA PHE A 235 -25.35 -10.55 -14.60
C PHE A 235 -23.96 -10.93 -15.12
N VAL A 236 -22.90 -10.56 -14.41
CA VAL A 236 -21.48 -10.88 -14.74
C VAL A 236 -21.21 -12.38 -14.74
N TYR A 237 -21.97 -13.16 -13.95
CA TYR A 237 -21.89 -14.62 -13.98
C TYR A 237 -22.83 -15.26 -15.02
N GLY A 238 -23.50 -14.46 -15.86
CA GLY A 238 -24.43 -14.93 -16.89
C GLY A 238 -25.78 -15.42 -16.35
N ASN A 239 -26.09 -15.21 -15.07
CA ASN A 239 -27.37 -15.61 -14.48
C ASN A 239 -28.43 -14.51 -14.66
N HIS A 240 -28.94 -14.37 -15.88
CA HIS A 240 -29.88 -13.31 -16.25
C HIS A 240 -31.18 -13.35 -15.44
N ARG A 241 -31.70 -14.55 -15.13
CA ARG A 241 -32.90 -14.70 -14.29
C ARG A 241 -32.67 -14.15 -12.88
N ARG A 242 -31.53 -14.48 -12.27
CA ARG A 242 -31.20 -14.00 -10.92
C ARG A 242 -30.95 -12.49 -10.90
N CYS A 243 -30.33 -11.95 -11.95
CA CYS A 243 -30.17 -10.50 -12.14
C CYS A 243 -31.52 -9.79 -12.15
N LEU A 244 -32.49 -10.27 -12.94
CA LEU A 244 -33.84 -9.69 -12.98
C LEU A 244 -34.54 -9.75 -11.63
N GLN A 245 -34.42 -10.86 -10.90
CA GLN A 245 -34.97 -10.99 -9.54
C GLN A 245 -34.41 -9.91 -8.61
N SER A 246 -33.09 -9.68 -8.61
CA SER A 246 -32.48 -8.63 -7.78
C SER A 246 -32.96 -7.23 -8.15
N LEU A 247 -33.12 -6.92 -9.45
CA LEU A 247 -33.65 -5.64 -9.90
C LEU A 247 -35.12 -5.44 -9.52
N GLU A 248 -35.93 -6.49 -9.58
CA GLU A 248 -37.36 -6.45 -9.24
C GLU A 248 -37.63 -6.29 -7.75
N LEU A 249 -36.75 -6.84 -6.90
CA LEU A 249 -36.83 -6.68 -5.45
C LEU A 249 -36.58 -5.23 -5.02
N SER A 250 -35.90 -4.44 -5.85
CA SER A 250 -35.57 -3.06 -5.53
C SER A 250 -36.79 -2.14 -5.63
N PRO A 251 -36.99 -1.22 -4.67
CA PRO A 251 -38.03 -0.20 -4.80
C PRO A 251 -37.65 0.92 -5.79
N ALA A 252 -36.36 1.07 -6.13
CA ALA A 252 -35.83 2.19 -6.92
C ALA A 252 -36.34 2.20 -8.38
N SER A 253 -36.64 3.39 -8.89
CA SER A 253 -37.22 3.58 -10.23
C SER A 253 -36.27 3.21 -11.35
N ASP A 254 -34.99 3.57 -11.24
CA ASP A 254 -33.95 3.29 -12.23
C ASP A 254 -33.70 1.78 -12.40
N GLN A 255 -33.73 1.02 -11.30
CA GLN A 255 -33.58 -0.43 -11.31
C GLN A 255 -34.81 -1.16 -11.88
N LYS A 256 -36.02 -0.68 -11.57
CA LYS A 256 -37.26 -1.20 -12.18
C LYS A 256 -37.31 -0.92 -13.69
N LEU A 257 -36.90 0.28 -14.10
CA LEU A 257 -36.77 0.63 -15.51
C LEU A 257 -35.81 -0.33 -16.21
N LEU A 258 -34.61 -0.54 -15.64
CA LEU A 258 -33.64 -1.48 -16.21
C LEU A 258 -34.19 -2.92 -16.26
N SER A 259 -34.93 -3.37 -15.24
CA SER A 259 -35.59 -4.69 -15.24
C SER A 259 -36.58 -4.83 -16.42
N PHE A 260 -37.42 -3.83 -16.65
CA PHE A 260 -38.36 -3.82 -17.77
C PHE A 260 -37.62 -3.85 -19.12
N MET A 261 -36.62 -2.99 -19.29
CA MET A 261 -35.81 -2.93 -20.52
C MET A 261 -35.09 -4.25 -20.78
N PHE A 262 -34.54 -4.86 -19.73
CA PHE A 262 -33.85 -6.14 -19.84
C PHE A 262 -34.83 -7.27 -20.21
N LYS A 263 -36.05 -7.32 -19.65
CA LYS A 263 -37.09 -8.28 -20.08
C LYS A 263 -37.48 -8.11 -21.55
N ALA A 264 -37.61 -6.87 -22.01
CA ALA A 264 -37.90 -6.57 -23.40
C ALA A 264 -36.77 -7.07 -24.32
N GLN A 265 -35.52 -6.83 -23.93
CA GLN A 265 -34.33 -7.30 -24.66
C GLN A 265 -34.20 -8.84 -24.69
N LEU A 266 -34.64 -9.54 -23.64
CA LEU A 266 -34.68 -11.01 -23.66
C LEU A 266 -35.75 -11.56 -24.62
N SER A 267 -36.79 -10.77 -24.92
CA SER A 267 -37.85 -11.14 -25.86
C SER A 267 -37.47 -10.79 -27.31
N ASP A 268 -36.78 -9.67 -27.49
CA ASP A 268 -36.23 -9.20 -28.78
C ASP A 268 -34.78 -8.73 -28.56
N SER A 269 -33.82 -9.57 -28.94
CA SER A 269 -32.39 -9.38 -28.68
C SER A 269 -31.76 -8.18 -29.38
N ALA A 270 -32.46 -7.55 -30.32
CA ALA A 270 -31.98 -6.36 -31.03
C ALA A 270 -32.77 -5.10 -30.66
N LEU A 271 -33.71 -5.17 -29.71
CA LEU A 271 -34.56 -4.04 -29.36
C LEU A 271 -33.75 -2.85 -28.85
N LEU A 272 -32.95 -3.04 -27.79
CA LEU A 272 -32.16 -1.96 -27.21
C LEU A 272 -31.04 -1.50 -28.12
N THR A 273 -30.39 -2.42 -28.84
CA THR A 273 -29.36 -2.07 -29.83
C THR A 273 -29.92 -1.18 -30.94
N ARG A 274 -31.17 -1.39 -31.38
CA ARG A 274 -31.84 -0.53 -32.37
C ARG A 274 -32.31 0.79 -31.77
N SER A 275 -32.93 0.75 -30.59
CA SER A 275 -33.51 1.93 -29.94
C SER A 275 -32.47 2.92 -29.42
N PHE A 276 -31.29 2.43 -29.06
CA PHE A 276 -30.19 3.23 -28.48
C PHE A 276 -28.91 3.16 -29.35
N ALA A 277 -29.09 2.97 -30.66
CA ALA A 277 -27.98 2.93 -31.61
C ALA A 277 -27.19 4.24 -31.56
N GLY A 278 -25.89 4.17 -31.22
CA GLY A 278 -25.02 5.34 -31.10
C GLY A 278 -24.97 5.98 -29.70
N GLU A 279 -25.84 5.57 -28.77
CA GLU A 279 -25.82 6.02 -27.35
C GLU A 279 -25.10 5.02 -26.42
N ALA A 280 -24.49 3.98 -27.00
CA ALA A 280 -23.72 2.95 -26.33
C ALA A 280 -22.52 3.49 -25.52
N ASP A 281 -21.89 4.55 -26.02
CA ASP A 281 -20.66 5.10 -25.45
C ASP A 281 -20.89 5.93 -24.18
N SER A 282 -22.16 6.28 -23.90
CA SER A 282 -22.57 6.98 -22.70
C SER A 282 -23.97 6.53 -22.30
N ALA A 283 -24.06 5.48 -21.49
CA ALA A 283 -25.26 5.28 -20.68
C ALA A 283 -25.53 6.61 -19.98
N PRO A 284 -26.71 7.25 -20.13
CA PRO A 284 -26.92 8.59 -19.59
C PRO A 284 -26.64 8.54 -18.09
N GLU A 285 -25.62 9.27 -17.62
CA GLU A 285 -25.26 9.30 -16.19
C GLU A 285 -26.47 9.75 -15.36
N ASP A 286 -27.33 10.57 -15.95
CA ASP A 286 -28.61 11.03 -15.40
C ASP A 286 -29.67 9.92 -15.27
N MET A 287 -29.59 8.85 -16.06
CA MET A 287 -30.58 7.77 -16.09
C MET A 287 -30.33 6.70 -15.02
N TYR A 288 -29.07 6.46 -14.66
CA TYR A 288 -28.70 5.42 -13.71
C TYR A 288 -27.73 5.94 -12.66
N SER A 289 -28.16 5.90 -11.41
CA SER A 289 -27.41 6.41 -10.25
C SER A 289 -26.16 5.57 -9.93
N SER A 290 -26.12 4.31 -10.39
CA SER A 290 -25.07 3.35 -10.04
C SER A 290 -24.28 2.92 -11.27
N PRO A 291 -22.92 2.90 -11.20
CA PRO A 291 -22.08 2.43 -12.31
C PRO A 291 -22.37 0.95 -12.68
N TYR A 292 -22.89 0.17 -11.74
CA TYR A 292 -23.28 -1.22 -11.98
C TYR A 292 -24.50 -1.36 -12.90
N LEU A 293 -25.47 -0.44 -12.80
CA LEU A 293 -26.64 -0.44 -13.68
C LEU A 293 -26.28 0.07 -15.07
N GLN A 294 -25.44 1.12 -15.12
CA GLN A 294 -24.88 1.61 -16.36
C GLN A 294 -24.14 0.48 -17.08
N MET A 295 -23.35 -0.34 -16.36
CA MET A 295 -22.63 -1.48 -16.93
C MET A 295 -23.57 -2.50 -17.58
N ILE A 296 -24.64 -2.91 -16.88
CA ILE A 296 -25.64 -3.83 -17.42
C ILE A 296 -26.27 -3.22 -18.67
N PHE A 297 -26.73 -1.96 -18.60
CA PHE A 297 -27.36 -1.27 -19.72
C PHE A 297 -26.43 -1.18 -20.93
N ALA A 298 -25.19 -0.73 -20.74
CA ALA A 298 -24.20 -0.61 -21.79
C ALA A 298 -23.95 -1.96 -22.48
N TYR A 299 -23.89 -3.06 -21.72
CA TYR A 299 -23.81 -4.39 -22.32
C TYR A 299 -25.08 -4.77 -23.09
N LEU A 300 -26.27 -4.47 -22.58
CA LEU A 300 -27.52 -4.77 -23.27
C LEU A 300 -27.67 -4.02 -24.59
N VAL A 301 -27.15 -2.79 -24.68
CA VAL A 301 -27.13 -1.99 -25.92
C VAL A 301 -26.07 -2.51 -26.90
N THR A 302 -24.83 -2.72 -26.43
CA THR A 302 -23.68 -3.01 -27.30
C THR A 302 -23.48 -4.49 -27.61
N GLY A 303 -23.94 -5.38 -26.74
CA GLY A 303 -23.59 -6.80 -26.73
C GLY A 303 -22.08 -7.07 -26.54
N SER A 304 -21.29 -6.09 -26.09
CA SER A 304 -19.83 -6.17 -26.06
C SER A 304 -19.22 -5.73 -24.74
N TRP A 305 -18.56 -6.67 -24.05
CA TRP A 305 -17.77 -6.36 -22.85
C TRP A 305 -16.57 -5.45 -23.15
N HIS A 306 -16.04 -5.47 -24.36
CA HIS A 306 -14.97 -4.56 -24.78
C HIS A 306 -15.42 -3.11 -24.78
N ALA A 307 -16.64 -2.85 -25.25
CA ALA A 307 -17.24 -1.52 -25.22
C ALA A 307 -17.46 -1.08 -23.76
N VAL A 308 -18.09 -1.93 -22.94
CA VAL A 308 -18.35 -1.64 -21.53
C VAL A 308 -17.07 -1.25 -20.78
N ILE A 309 -16.00 -2.05 -20.89
CA ILE A 309 -14.73 -1.78 -20.18
C ILE A 309 -14.04 -0.50 -20.69
N ARG A 310 -14.17 -0.18 -21.98
CA ARG A 310 -13.54 1.00 -22.60
C ARG A 310 -14.18 2.30 -22.15
N HIS A 311 -15.51 2.33 -22.09
CA HIS A 311 -16.28 3.57 -21.90
C HIS A 311 -16.66 3.83 -20.44
N MET A 312 -16.59 2.83 -19.57
CA MET A 312 -17.03 2.96 -18.17
C MET A 312 -15.87 3.13 -17.18
N SER A 313 -15.34 4.35 -17.10
CA SER A 313 -14.29 4.70 -16.12
C SER A 313 -14.80 4.68 -14.66
N GLY A 314 -16.10 4.90 -14.44
CA GLY A 314 -16.73 4.88 -13.12
C GLY A 314 -16.83 3.50 -12.46
N LEU A 315 -16.55 2.42 -13.20
CA LEU A 315 -16.54 1.06 -12.66
C LEU A 315 -15.20 0.78 -11.94
N PRO A 316 -15.22 0.24 -10.70
CA PRO A 316 -13.99 -0.07 -9.98
C PRO A 316 -13.06 -0.97 -10.78
N LEU A 317 -11.74 -0.79 -10.61
CA LEU A 317 -10.75 -1.54 -11.37
C LEU A 317 -10.90 -3.07 -11.18
N SER A 318 -11.22 -3.52 -9.97
CA SER A 318 -11.46 -4.94 -9.65
C SER A 318 -12.56 -5.56 -10.55
N TRP A 319 -13.64 -4.83 -10.79
CA TRP A 319 -14.74 -5.25 -11.66
C TRP A 319 -14.32 -5.28 -13.14
N ARG A 320 -13.63 -4.24 -13.61
CA ARG A 320 -13.13 -4.20 -15.00
C ARG A 320 -12.15 -5.35 -15.28
N LEU A 321 -11.28 -5.67 -14.33
CA LEU A 321 -10.37 -6.81 -14.41
C LEU A 321 -11.12 -8.15 -14.40
N ALA A 322 -12.12 -8.31 -13.54
CA ALA A 322 -12.94 -9.53 -13.49
C ALA A 322 -13.69 -9.79 -14.80
N LEU A 323 -14.27 -8.73 -15.40
CA LEU A 323 -14.91 -8.80 -16.72
C LEU A 323 -13.91 -9.18 -17.81
N ALA A 324 -12.75 -8.53 -17.86
CA ALA A 324 -11.71 -8.84 -18.83
C ALA A 324 -11.25 -10.31 -18.72
N LEU A 325 -11.02 -10.80 -17.50
CA LEU A 325 -10.62 -12.19 -17.24
C LEU A 325 -11.66 -13.21 -17.72
N ARG A 326 -12.96 -12.89 -17.59
CA ARG A 326 -14.06 -13.78 -17.98
C ARG A 326 -14.31 -13.78 -19.49
N TYR A 327 -14.23 -12.62 -20.13
CA TYR A 327 -14.79 -12.42 -21.47
C TYR A 327 -13.80 -12.08 -22.57
N PHE A 328 -12.61 -11.56 -22.27
CA PHE A 328 -11.62 -11.28 -23.32
C PHE A 328 -10.90 -12.55 -23.74
N ASP A 329 -10.50 -12.64 -25.00
CA ASP A 329 -9.55 -13.68 -25.42
C ASP A 329 -8.15 -13.45 -24.80
N ASP A 330 -7.25 -14.42 -24.96
CA ASP A 330 -5.92 -14.37 -24.31
C ASP A 330 -5.09 -13.16 -24.79
N ALA A 331 -5.19 -12.76 -26.06
CA ALA A 331 -4.40 -11.66 -26.60
C ALA A 331 -4.94 -10.30 -26.12
N GLN A 332 -6.26 -10.13 -26.18
CA GLN A 332 -6.96 -8.94 -25.70
C GLN A 332 -6.76 -8.73 -24.21
N LEU A 333 -6.87 -9.79 -23.41
CA LEU A 333 -6.65 -9.74 -21.97
C LEU A 333 -5.23 -9.28 -21.64
N MET A 334 -4.22 -9.88 -22.27
CA MET A 334 -2.82 -9.49 -22.00
C MET A 334 -2.55 -8.04 -22.42
N ALA A 335 -3.04 -7.62 -23.59
CA ALA A 335 -2.93 -6.22 -24.02
C ALA A 335 -3.61 -5.25 -23.05
N TYR A 336 -4.79 -5.63 -22.53
CA TYR A 336 -5.54 -4.83 -21.56
C TYR A 336 -4.81 -4.72 -20.22
N LEU A 337 -4.30 -5.82 -19.66
CA LEU A 337 -3.55 -5.81 -18.39
C LEU A 337 -2.28 -4.96 -18.50
N VAL A 338 -1.58 -5.09 -19.62
CA VAL A 338 -0.37 -4.33 -19.92
C VAL A 338 -0.66 -2.82 -20.02
N LYS A 339 -1.72 -2.44 -20.73
CA LYS A 339 -2.13 -1.03 -20.82
C LYS A 339 -2.55 -0.50 -19.45
N THR A 340 -3.43 -1.21 -18.76
CA THR A 340 -3.99 -0.81 -17.47
C THR A 340 -2.91 -0.68 -16.39
N GLY A 341 -1.95 -1.61 -16.35
CA GLY A 341 -0.81 -1.52 -15.45
C GLY A 341 0.07 -0.29 -15.72
N ARG A 342 0.36 0.02 -16.99
CA ARG A 342 1.13 1.24 -17.33
C ARG A 342 0.39 2.51 -16.97
N ASP A 343 -0.90 2.58 -17.26
CA ASP A 343 -1.72 3.75 -16.96
C ASP A 343 -1.82 3.95 -15.44
N ALA A 344 -1.99 2.88 -14.66
CA ALA A 344 -2.01 2.94 -13.21
C ALA A 344 -0.65 3.34 -12.61
N VAL A 345 0.46 2.80 -13.13
CA VAL A 345 1.82 3.23 -12.73
C VAL A 345 1.99 4.72 -12.98
N ARG A 346 1.69 5.20 -14.20
CA ARG A 346 1.84 6.62 -14.55
C ARG A 346 0.99 7.55 -13.69
N ALA A 347 -0.25 7.13 -13.38
CA ALA A 347 -1.17 7.92 -12.58
C ALA A 347 -0.90 7.84 -11.07
N GLY A 348 -0.11 6.86 -10.60
CA GLY A 348 0.02 6.56 -9.17
C GLY A 348 -1.28 6.04 -8.56
N SER A 349 -2.09 5.28 -9.33
CA SER A 349 -3.39 4.78 -8.87
C SER A 349 -3.22 3.52 -8.03
N MET A 350 -3.50 3.59 -6.72
CA MET A 350 -3.18 2.52 -5.76
C MET A 350 -3.93 1.21 -6.00
N ASP A 351 -5.15 1.24 -6.53
CA ASP A 351 -5.87 0.04 -6.96
C ASP A 351 -5.14 -0.73 -8.07
N GLY A 352 -4.27 -0.05 -8.83
CA GLY A 352 -3.39 -0.64 -9.83
C GLY A 352 -2.42 -1.69 -9.30
N LEU A 353 -2.18 -1.74 -7.98
CA LEU A 353 -1.43 -2.82 -7.35
C LEU A 353 -2.08 -4.19 -7.57
N MET A 354 -3.38 -4.27 -7.84
CA MET A 354 -4.03 -5.52 -8.26
C MET A 354 -3.45 -6.06 -9.58
N VAL A 355 -2.98 -5.19 -10.48
CA VAL A 355 -2.43 -5.55 -11.78
C VAL A 355 -0.92 -5.80 -11.68
N THR A 356 -0.20 -4.89 -11.03
CA THR A 356 1.27 -4.92 -10.95
C THR A 356 1.81 -5.82 -9.84
N GLY A 357 1.00 -6.09 -8.81
CA GLY A 357 1.48 -6.60 -7.54
C GLY A 357 2.26 -5.54 -6.79
N ILE A 358 2.81 -5.91 -5.64
CA ILE A 358 3.66 -5.06 -4.80
C ILE A 358 5.16 -5.17 -5.14
N SER A 359 5.49 -5.89 -6.21
CA SER A 359 6.86 -6.05 -6.74
C SER A 359 7.37 -4.74 -7.36
N ASN A 360 8.53 -4.76 -8.04
CA ASN A 360 9.17 -3.54 -8.58
C ASN A 360 8.24 -2.59 -9.35
N PRO A 361 7.36 -3.03 -10.28
CA PRO A 361 6.40 -2.14 -10.93
C PRO A 361 5.42 -1.50 -9.94
N GLY A 362 4.99 -2.26 -8.91
CA GLY A 362 4.19 -1.75 -7.80
C GLY A 362 4.92 -0.72 -6.94
N ARG A 363 6.24 -0.87 -6.74
CA ARG A 363 7.07 0.14 -6.07
C ARG A 363 7.12 1.44 -6.86
N VAL A 364 7.28 1.38 -8.18
CA VAL A 364 7.26 2.58 -9.03
C VAL A 364 5.88 3.26 -9.01
N LEU A 365 4.80 2.47 -9.08
CA LEU A 365 3.43 2.97 -8.91
C LEU A 365 3.26 3.69 -7.57
N THR A 366 3.73 3.07 -6.49
CA THR A 366 3.65 3.63 -5.13
C THR A 366 4.49 4.91 -5.00
N GLN A 367 5.65 4.99 -5.66
CA GLN A 367 6.43 6.23 -5.71
C GLN A 367 5.65 7.35 -6.41
N ASN A 368 5.05 7.09 -7.57
CA ASN A 368 4.25 8.08 -8.29
C ASN A 368 3.03 8.54 -7.47
N TYR A 369 2.43 7.63 -6.68
CA TYR A 369 1.39 7.98 -5.72
C TYR A 369 1.91 8.93 -4.63
N VAL A 370 3.07 8.63 -4.04
CA VAL A 370 3.70 9.51 -3.03
C VAL A 370 4.05 10.87 -3.63
N ASP A 371 4.58 10.92 -4.85
CA ASP A 371 4.92 12.16 -5.53
C ASP A 371 3.69 13.04 -5.81
N ALA A 372 2.54 12.41 -6.09
CA ALA A 372 1.28 13.10 -6.35
C ALA A 372 0.55 13.54 -5.07
N THR A 373 0.65 12.76 -3.98
CA THR A 373 -0.21 12.92 -2.80
C THR A 373 0.53 13.29 -1.52
N ALA A 374 1.84 13.06 -1.46
CA ALA A 374 2.68 13.07 -0.25
C ALA A 374 2.23 12.11 0.87
N ASP A 375 1.35 11.12 0.57
CA ASP A 375 0.92 10.09 1.52
C ASP A 375 1.99 9.00 1.70
N VAL A 376 3.05 9.36 2.42
CA VAL A 376 4.16 8.47 2.75
C VAL A 376 3.76 7.39 3.78
N GLN A 377 2.70 7.64 4.55
CA GLN A 377 2.16 6.68 5.50
C GLN A 377 1.69 5.41 4.79
N THR A 378 0.82 5.55 3.79
CA THR A 378 0.31 4.42 3.02
C THR A 378 1.46 3.64 2.37
N ALA A 379 2.38 4.37 1.72
CA ALA A 379 3.52 3.78 1.04
C ALA A 379 4.41 2.95 2.00
N ALA A 380 4.72 3.49 3.19
CA ALA A 380 5.49 2.77 4.21
C ALA A 380 4.76 1.53 4.74
N LEU A 381 3.43 1.57 4.91
CA LEU A 381 2.68 0.41 5.38
C LEU A 381 2.68 -0.75 4.36
N ILE A 382 2.67 -0.45 3.06
CA ILE A 382 2.72 -1.47 2.01
C ILE A 382 4.05 -2.26 2.05
N THR A 383 5.16 -1.63 2.47
CA THR A 383 6.48 -2.28 2.55
C THR A 383 6.54 -3.41 3.58
N ILE A 384 5.58 -3.48 4.51
CA ILE A 384 5.44 -4.61 5.44
C ILE A 384 5.23 -5.92 4.68
N PHE A 385 4.47 -5.88 3.58
CA PHE A 385 4.08 -7.06 2.82
C PHE A 385 5.11 -7.44 1.74
N ASP A 386 5.91 -6.48 1.29
CA ASP A 386 7.09 -6.71 0.46
C ASP A 386 8.31 -5.97 1.02
N PRO A 387 9.01 -6.57 2.00
CA PRO A 387 10.17 -5.93 2.59
C PRO A 387 11.29 -5.70 1.57
N VAL A 388 11.93 -4.54 1.69
CA VAL A 388 13.03 -4.11 0.82
C VAL A 388 14.19 -5.08 0.83
N THR A 389 14.61 -5.51 -0.36
CA THR A 389 15.74 -6.42 -0.59
C THR A 389 17.01 -5.69 -1.02
N THR A 390 16.90 -4.53 -1.66
CA THR A 390 18.02 -3.77 -2.22
C THR A 390 18.32 -2.50 -1.41
N LEU A 391 19.56 -2.00 -1.49
CA LEU A 391 20.00 -0.84 -0.71
C LEU A 391 19.46 0.49 -1.26
N ASP A 392 19.12 0.59 -2.54
CA ASP A 392 18.70 1.86 -3.16
C ASP A 392 17.18 1.92 -3.39
N ASP A 393 16.40 1.18 -2.61
CA ASP A 393 14.94 1.10 -2.79
C ASP A 393 14.25 2.36 -2.24
N PRO A 394 13.35 3.02 -3.01
CA PRO A 394 12.57 4.16 -2.54
C PRO A 394 11.76 3.84 -1.27
N ALA A 395 11.40 2.59 -1.05
CA ALA A 395 10.67 2.17 0.13
C ALA A 395 11.40 2.46 1.45
N GLU A 396 12.74 2.37 1.51
CA GLU A 396 13.47 2.72 2.76
C GLU A 396 13.28 4.19 3.14
N HIS A 397 13.15 5.07 2.15
CA HIS A 397 12.88 6.49 2.36
C HIS A 397 11.46 6.72 2.87
N TRP A 398 10.47 5.97 2.37
CA TRP A 398 9.10 6.04 2.88
C TRP A 398 9.04 5.59 4.34
N ILE A 399 9.70 4.47 4.65
CA ILE A 399 9.80 3.92 6.00
C ILE A 399 10.43 4.96 6.95
N TYR A 400 11.57 5.54 6.57
CA TYR A 400 12.25 6.56 7.36
C TYR A 400 11.36 7.78 7.62
N SER A 401 10.76 8.31 6.56
CA SER A 401 9.91 9.52 6.62
C SER A 401 8.69 9.31 7.50
N TYR A 402 8.00 8.16 7.36
CA TYR A 402 6.84 7.87 8.20
C TYR A 402 7.22 7.66 9.67
N ARG A 403 8.32 6.95 9.95
CA ARG A 403 8.84 6.80 11.33
C ARG A 403 9.20 8.16 11.95
N HIS A 404 9.78 9.06 11.16
CA HIS A 404 10.08 10.42 11.59
C HIS A 404 8.81 11.20 11.98
N LEU A 405 7.78 11.16 11.11
CA LEU A 405 6.48 11.78 11.40
C LEU A 405 5.83 11.23 12.68
N LEU A 406 5.82 9.90 12.85
CA LEU A 406 5.28 9.27 14.06
C LEU A 406 6.02 9.71 15.33
N ASN A 407 7.35 9.88 15.26
CA ASN A 407 8.13 10.39 16.39
C ASN A 407 7.79 11.85 16.72
N MET A 408 7.69 12.71 15.70
CA MET A 408 7.30 14.10 15.86
C MET A 408 5.92 14.23 16.51
N TRP A 409 4.97 13.38 16.10
CA TRP A 409 3.63 13.31 16.69
C TRP A 409 3.57 12.56 18.02
N ARG A 410 4.71 12.07 18.54
CA ARG A 410 4.83 11.28 19.78
C ARG A 410 3.98 10.00 19.77
N MET A 411 3.75 9.43 18.59
CA MET A 411 2.98 8.19 18.36
C MET A 411 3.87 6.96 18.45
N PHE A 412 4.60 6.84 19.56
CA PHE A 412 5.62 5.81 19.75
C PHE A 412 5.04 4.40 19.71
N THR A 413 3.85 4.17 20.28
CA THR A 413 3.17 2.87 20.23
C THR A 413 2.86 2.46 18.79
N THR A 414 2.30 3.36 17.99
CA THR A 414 2.01 3.12 16.57
C THR A 414 3.27 2.77 15.80
N ARG A 415 4.37 3.51 16.04
CA ARG A 415 5.68 3.22 15.45
C ARG A 415 6.23 1.86 15.88
N CYS A 416 6.15 1.51 17.16
CA CYS A 416 6.62 0.22 17.66
C CYS A 416 5.87 -0.95 17.02
N LEU A 417 4.54 -0.86 16.90
CA LEU A 417 3.73 -1.89 16.24
C LEU A 417 4.13 -2.06 14.77
N TYR A 418 4.33 -0.95 14.07
CA TYR A 418 4.84 -0.94 12.70
C TYR A 418 6.21 -1.61 12.59
N ASP A 419 7.18 -1.18 13.42
CA ASP A 419 8.55 -1.71 13.40
C ASP A 419 8.58 -3.22 13.72
N ILE A 420 7.74 -3.70 14.65
CA ILE A 420 7.58 -5.13 14.98
C ILE A 420 7.06 -5.90 13.77
N ALA A 421 5.99 -5.44 13.13
CA ALA A 421 5.40 -6.11 11.99
C ALA A 421 6.36 -6.17 10.80
N HIS A 422 6.99 -5.04 10.47
CA HIS A 422 7.99 -4.98 9.41
C HIS A 422 9.17 -5.93 9.68
N ALA A 423 9.69 -5.94 10.91
CA ALA A 423 10.79 -6.84 11.29
C ALA A 423 10.39 -8.33 11.26
N SER A 424 9.18 -8.67 11.69
CA SER A 424 8.68 -10.04 11.67
C SER A 424 8.47 -10.55 10.25
N HIS A 425 7.96 -9.72 9.33
CA HIS A 425 7.82 -10.10 7.92
C HIS A 425 9.17 -10.27 7.21
N ARG A 426 10.16 -9.44 7.54
CA ARG A 426 11.54 -9.65 7.08
C ARG A 426 12.08 -11.00 7.53
N ALA A 427 11.95 -11.32 8.82
CA ALA A 427 12.43 -12.58 9.38
C ALA A 427 11.74 -13.80 8.73
N ALA A 428 10.42 -13.71 8.47
CA ALA A 428 9.68 -14.77 7.80
C ALA A 428 10.17 -15.05 6.36
N ARG A 429 10.79 -14.07 5.70
CA ARG A 429 11.43 -14.21 4.38
C ARG A 429 12.93 -14.56 4.46
N GLY A 430 13.44 -14.94 5.64
CA GLY A 430 14.86 -15.24 5.85
C GLY A 430 15.76 -14.00 5.79
N MET A 431 15.20 -12.80 5.90
CA MET A 431 15.94 -11.55 5.86
C MET A 431 16.27 -11.06 7.28
N PRO A 432 17.35 -10.27 7.45
CA PRO A 432 17.62 -9.61 8.72
C PRO A 432 16.44 -8.73 9.16
N ARG A 433 16.13 -8.73 10.46
CA ARG A 433 15.00 -7.98 11.05
C ARG A 433 15.04 -6.48 10.77
N MET A 434 16.22 -5.93 10.50
CA MET A 434 16.40 -4.54 10.07
C MET A 434 17.10 -4.50 8.71
N SER A 435 16.77 -3.52 7.88
CA SER A 435 17.54 -3.25 6.66
C SER A 435 18.90 -2.65 7.03
N LYS A 436 19.86 -2.72 6.10
CA LYS A 436 21.17 -2.10 6.28
C LYS A 436 21.03 -0.58 6.47
N ILE A 437 20.18 0.09 5.68
CA ILE A 437 19.90 1.52 5.84
C ILE A 437 19.31 1.81 7.23
N ALA A 438 18.35 1.00 7.68
CA ALA A 438 17.79 1.18 9.02
C ALA A 438 18.83 0.98 10.13
N LEU A 439 19.84 0.12 9.93
CA LEU A 439 20.97 -0.04 10.83
C LEU A 439 21.92 1.17 10.80
N ASP A 440 22.23 1.69 9.61
CA ASP A 440 23.12 2.84 9.43
C ASP A 440 22.49 4.14 9.99
N ILE A 441 21.18 4.30 9.83
CA ILE A 441 20.40 5.43 10.37
C ILE A 441 20.09 5.25 11.86
N ALA A 442 19.94 4.01 12.33
CA ALA A 442 19.68 3.77 13.74
C ALA A 442 20.80 4.45 14.53
N VAL A 443 20.41 5.48 15.30
CA VAL A 443 21.31 6.09 16.26
C VAL A 443 21.82 4.94 17.11
N HIS A 444 23.12 4.67 16.99
CA HIS A 444 23.82 3.66 17.75
C HIS A 444 23.31 3.80 19.19
N PRO A 445 22.80 2.71 19.81
CA PRO A 445 22.10 2.79 21.08
C PRO A 445 22.93 3.69 21.99
N ALA A 446 22.30 4.76 22.48
CA ALA A 446 22.95 5.75 23.32
C ALA A 446 23.90 5.02 24.25
N ASP A 447 25.20 5.29 24.12
CA ASP A 447 26.24 4.51 24.79
C ASP A 447 25.92 4.50 26.28
N LEU A 448 25.40 3.37 26.75
CA LEU A 448 24.92 3.25 28.12
C LEU A 448 26.16 3.33 28.98
N ARG A 449 26.34 4.44 29.69
CA ARG A 449 27.51 4.66 30.52
C ARG A 449 27.16 4.51 31.99
N CYS A 450 28.10 3.99 32.76
CA CYS A 450 27.97 4.04 34.21
C CYS A 450 27.95 5.51 34.66
N GLN A 451 26.98 5.90 35.47
CA GLN A 451 26.91 7.26 36.02
C GLN A 451 28.08 7.61 36.96
N TYR A 452 28.84 6.60 37.42
CA TYR A 452 29.96 6.78 38.35
C TYR A 452 31.32 6.78 37.66
N CYS A 453 31.64 5.74 36.87
CA CYS A 453 32.93 5.66 36.18
C CYS A 453 32.89 6.19 34.74
N HIS A 454 31.71 6.55 34.22
CA HIS A 454 31.47 7.05 32.86
C HIS A 454 31.94 6.14 31.72
N GLN A 455 32.38 4.92 32.04
CA GLN A 455 32.74 3.91 31.06
C GLN A 455 31.49 3.24 30.47
N SER A 456 31.59 2.85 29.20
CA SER A 456 30.54 2.13 28.49
C SER A 456 30.19 0.81 29.20
N LEU A 457 28.89 0.56 29.34
CA LEU A 457 28.27 -0.67 29.84
C LEU A 457 28.07 -1.68 28.72
N ALA A 458 28.37 -1.34 27.46
CA ALA A 458 28.35 -2.30 26.38
C ALA A 458 29.41 -3.38 26.66
N VAL A 459 28.93 -4.60 26.91
CA VAL A 459 29.78 -5.79 26.90
C VAL A 459 29.89 -6.18 25.43
N HIS A 460 30.95 -5.72 24.76
CA HIS A 460 31.31 -6.34 23.49
C HIS A 460 31.64 -7.81 23.79
N PRO A 461 31.03 -8.79 23.09
CA PRO A 461 31.58 -10.13 23.06
C PRO A 461 32.90 -10.05 22.29
N SER A 462 33.94 -9.52 22.92
CA SER A 462 35.27 -9.50 22.34
C SER A 462 35.79 -10.93 22.34
N THR A 463 35.88 -11.48 21.14
CA THR A 463 37.10 -12.13 20.65
C THR A 463 38.25 -11.99 21.64
N GLY A 464 38.69 -13.14 22.15
CA GLY A 464 39.76 -13.21 23.13
C GLY A 464 41.05 -12.53 22.66
N ALA A 465 41.86 -12.24 23.68
CA ALA A 465 43.28 -11.86 23.67
C ALA A 465 43.59 -10.39 24.00
N ALA A 466 44.18 -10.27 25.19
CA ALA A 466 45.33 -9.42 25.53
C ALA A 466 45.13 -7.91 25.66
N ALA A 467 45.07 -7.46 26.92
CA ALA A 467 46.05 -6.49 27.42
C ALA A 467 46.24 -6.73 28.91
N ALA A 468 47.35 -7.39 29.24
CA ALA A 468 47.88 -7.45 30.59
C ALA A 468 48.38 -6.05 30.98
N SER A 469 47.91 -5.55 32.13
CA SER A 469 48.63 -4.53 32.88
C SER A 469 48.40 -4.78 34.37
N GLN A 470 49.53 -5.01 35.02
CA GLN A 470 49.72 -5.51 36.37
C GLN A 470 49.29 -4.50 37.43
N THR A 471 48.65 -4.97 38.50
CA THR A 471 48.96 -4.54 39.88
C THR A 471 48.45 -5.60 40.86
N PRO A 472 49.27 -6.08 41.81
CA PRO A 472 48.88 -7.12 42.76
C PRO A 472 48.24 -6.53 44.02
N LEU A 473 47.10 -7.09 44.44
CA LEU A 473 46.55 -6.93 45.80
C LEU A 473 46.29 -8.33 46.40
N PRO A 474 46.41 -8.50 47.72
CA PRO A 474 46.82 -9.76 48.35
C PRO A 474 45.68 -10.78 48.56
N PRO A 475 46.02 -12.05 48.83
CA PRO A 475 45.08 -13.15 48.89
C PRO A 475 44.51 -13.30 50.30
N GLN A 476 43.18 -13.39 50.44
CA GLN A 476 42.55 -14.16 51.52
C GLN A 476 41.02 -14.23 51.36
N ALA A 477 40.56 -15.45 51.10
CA ALA A 477 39.36 -16.11 51.64
C ALA A 477 38.75 -17.01 50.57
N GLN A 478 39.31 -18.22 50.47
CA GLN A 478 38.59 -19.36 49.94
C GLN A 478 37.38 -19.62 50.85
N ALA A 479 36.18 -19.47 50.31
CA ALA A 479 34.99 -20.15 50.81
C ALA A 479 34.27 -20.75 49.61
N HIS A 480 34.33 -22.08 49.54
CA HIS A 480 33.60 -22.91 48.61
C HIS A 480 32.10 -22.58 48.64
N SER A 481 31.56 -22.13 47.50
CA SER A 481 30.17 -22.42 47.14
C SER A 481 30.06 -22.46 45.61
N SER A 482 29.95 -23.68 45.11
CA SER A 482 29.51 -24.01 43.77
C SER A 482 28.05 -23.58 43.62
N GLY A 483 27.82 -22.41 43.03
CA GLY A 483 26.46 -21.93 42.73
C GLY A 483 26.43 -20.52 42.13
N SER A 484 26.19 -20.43 40.81
CA SER A 484 25.54 -19.30 40.13
C SER A 484 26.04 -17.87 40.43
N GLN A 485 27.28 -17.55 40.05
CA GLN A 485 27.76 -16.15 40.09
C GLN A 485 27.23 -15.27 38.93
N THR A 486 26.58 -15.83 37.92
CA THR A 486 26.06 -15.07 36.76
C THR A 486 24.86 -14.17 37.09
N ARG A 487 24.18 -14.34 38.24
CA ARG A 487 23.07 -13.47 38.66
C ARG A 487 23.49 -12.19 39.37
N LEU A 488 24.69 -12.11 39.96
CA LEU A 488 25.13 -10.94 40.73
C LEU A 488 25.73 -9.82 39.86
N LEU A 489 26.29 -10.17 38.69
CA LEU A 489 26.92 -9.23 37.76
C LEU A 489 25.94 -8.23 37.11
N ASN A 490 24.65 -8.51 37.15
CA ASN A 490 23.62 -7.70 36.45
C ASN A 490 23.06 -6.54 37.30
N THR A 491 23.57 -6.39 38.52
CA THR A 491 23.14 -5.31 39.44
C THR A 491 24.20 -4.25 39.69
N PHE A 492 25.43 -4.49 39.22
CA PHE A 492 26.59 -3.63 39.38
C PHE A 492 27.24 -3.33 38.02
N CYS A 493 28.00 -2.25 37.94
CA CYS A 493 28.77 -1.94 36.75
C CYS A 493 29.87 -3.01 36.55
N PRO A 494 30.09 -3.52 35.33
CA PRO A 494 31.15 -4.51 35.09
C PRO A 494 32.58 -3.94 35.22
N LYS A 495 32.72 -2.61 35.31
CA LYS A 495 34.00 -1.90 35.34
C LYS A 495 34.25 -1.10 36.62
N CYS A 496 33.28 -1.05 37.54
CA CYS A 496 33.45 -0.40 38.85
C CYS A 496 32.48 -1.00 39.89
N PRO A 497 32.72 -0.88 41.20
CA PRO A 497 31.93 -1.56 42.24
C PRO A 497 30.55 -0.92 42.51
N ASN A 498 30.11 0.04 41.69
CA ASN A 498 28.86 0.77 41.91
C ASN A 498 27.64 0.06 41.32
N LYS A 499 26.50 0.16 42.00
CA LYS A 499 25.21 -0.38 41.56
C LYS A 499 24.67 0.39 40.36
N LEU A 500 24.08 -0.33 39.40
CA LEU A 500 23.41 0.28 38.25
C LEU A 500 22.00 0.76 38.66
N PRO A 501 21.50 1.86 38.06
CA PRO A 501 20.17 2.38 38.36
C PRO A 501 19.07 1.38 37.97
N ARG A 502 17.95 1.45 38.67
CA ARG A 502 16.75 0.65 38.36
C ARG A 502 15.78 1.47 37.53
N CYS A 503 15.11 0.83 36.56
CA CYS A 503 14.02 1.44 35.83
C CYS A 503 12.89 1.82 36.80
N ILE A 504 12.40 3.06 36.75
CA ILE A 504 11.31 3.51 37.63
C ILE A 504 9.98 2.78 37.37
N ILE A 505 9.81 2.23 36.16
CA ILE A 505 8.60 1.50 35.75
C ILE A 505 8.69 0.04 36.18
N CYS A 506 9.67 -0.72 35.67
CA CYS A 506 9.75 -2.17 35.89
C CYS A 506 10.63 -2.59 37.09
N ARG A 507 11.32 -1.65 37.74
CA ARG A 507 12.27 -1.88 38.86
C ARG A 507 13.45 -2.82 38.54
N MET A 508 13.61 -3.25 37.30
CA MET A 508 14.77 -4.00 36.84
C MET A 508 16.00 -3.09 36.76
N THR A 509 17.16 -3.64 37.09
CA THR A 509 18.44 -2.94 36.99
C THR A 509 18.85 -2.77 35.53
N LEU A 510 19.36 -1.59 35.16
CA LEU A 510 19.91 -1.34 33.82
C LEU A 510 21.02 -2.37 33.52
N GLY A 511 21.00 -2.96 32.32
CA GLY A 511 21.98 -3.98 31.91
C GLY A 511 21.67 -5.40 32.36
N ALA A 512 20.56 -5.63 33.09
CA ALA A 512 20.10 -6.99 33.34
C ALA A 512 19.70 -7.67 32.01
N PRO A 513 20.18 -8.90 31.73
CA PRO A 513 19.75 -9.65 30.56
C PRO A 513 18.25 -9.84 30.65
N VAL A 514 17.56 -9.55 29.56
CA VAL A 514 16.16 -9.93 29.41
C VAL A 514 16.15 -11.44 29.47
N VAL A 515 15.58 -12.01 30.54
CA VAL A 515 15.28 -13.44 30.58
C VAL A 515 14.13 -13.64 29.60
N VAL A 516 14.48 -13.92 28.35
CA VAL A 516 13.53 -14.46 27.39
C VAL A 516 13.24 -15.86 27.89
N ASN A 517 12.04 -16.08 28.42
CA ASN A 517 11.58 -17.44 28.67
C ASN A 517 11.40 -18.11 27.30
N ASP A 518 12.42 -18.82 26.83
CA ASP A 518 12.35 -19.73 25.69
C ASP A 518 11.53 -20.98 26.07
N GLN A 519 10.24 -20.79 26.34
CA GLN A 519 9.26 -21.88 26.43
C GLN A 519 8.42 -22.03 25.15
N HIS A 520 8.71 -21.27 24.09
CA HIS A 520 8.06 -21.45 22.78
C HIS A 520 9.04 -21.73 21.62
N ALA A 521 10.32 -22.02 21.91
CA ALA A 521 11.32 -22.34 20.89
C ALA A 521 11.62 -23.86 20.75
N ALA A 522 10.91 -24.72 21.49
CA ALA A 522 11.19 -26.16 21.53
C ALA A 522 10.12 -27.07 20.90
N ASP A 523 9.11 -26.51 20.20
CA ASP A 523 8.05 -27.30 19.52
C ASP A 523 8.08 -27.21 17.99
N ILE A 524 9.20 -26.83 17.36
CA ILE A 524 9.34 -26.80 15.88
C ILE A 524 10.46 -27.73 15.36
N THR A 525 10.85 -28.73 16.14
CA THR A 525 11.59 -29.87 15.60
C THR A 525 11.08 -31.17 16.18
N GLN A 526 9.90 -31.60 15.73
CA GLN A 526 9.56 -32.99 15.42
C GLN A 526 8.59 -33.01 14.23
#